data_AF-A0A976GRD7-F1
#
_entry.id   AF-A0A976GRD7-F1
#
_cell.length_a   1.000
_cell.length_b   1.000
_cell.length_c   1.000
_cell.angle_alpha   90.00
_cell.angle_beta   90.00
_cell.angle_gamma   90.00
#
_symmetry.space_group_name_H-M   'P 1'
#
loop_
_entity.id
_entity.type
_entity.pdbx_description
1 polymer ?
#
loop_
_entity_poly.entity_id
_entity_poly.type
_entity_poly.pdbx_seq_one_letter_code
_entity_poly.pdbx_strand_id
1 'polypeptide(L)'
;MHDETNLTDEAHRHAIERGEDVVYVLNHATACTFLDFFNTFVEYATKRFLGAKLSISHCAACEAGVEHGSVHAKQLNGEKIKAFGWDIGRWVVCEQIGDWMGAIPTLLMQRHTPMIMDGIGQACTYVVGDLFYAGAQKDATTWGEKHGFAQDSEEVKNRQREIYTHEIKHVAQAVVWTGWSTAITLGSLRLLKDETPIMVNAAAKVAGMATSLIGVLGTRAFNPEAARNWDRWGSEHIAEPATRILSGLLGIKNDTVEHVFAEQKNYREGSRWLHTEKPQSSWTQRIHDEQATTEQSRSPMK
;
A
#
# COMPACT_ATOMS: atom_id res chain seq x y z
N MET A 1 -19.14 10.45 38.25
CA MET A 1 -17.97 9.54 38.29
C MET A 1 -17.91 8.58 37.09
N HIS A 2 -18.66 8.82 36.00
CA HIS A 2 -18.64 7.99 34.78
C HIS A 2 -17.91 8.63 33.58
N ASP A 3 -17.23 9.78 33.76
CA ASP A 3 -16.63 10.52 32.64
C ASP A 3 -15.11 10.33 32.47
N GLU A 4 -14.38 9.94 33.52
CA GLU A 4 -12.92 9.79 33.41
C GLU A 4 -12.49 8.52 32.65
N THR A 5 -13.29 7.45 32.68
CA THR A 5 -12.99 6.20 31.96
C THR A 5 -13.23 6.30 30.45
N ASN A 6 -14.20 7.10 30.01
CA ASN A 6 -14.48 7.26 28.57
C ASN A 6 -13.42 8.10 27.86
N LEU A 7 -12.88 9.12 28.51
CA LEU A 7 -11.82 9.97 27.94
C LEU A 7 -10.50 9.21 27.76
N THR A 8 -10.20 8.25 28.64
CA THR A 8 -9.00 7.41 28.50
C THR A 8 -9.14 6.42 27.34
N ASP A 9 -10.34 5.89 27.11
CA ASP A 9 -10.58 4.90 26.04
C ASP A 9 -10.53 5.52 24.64
N GLU A 10 -11.06 6.72 24.45
CA GLU A 10 -10.98 7.42 23.15
C GLU A 10 -9.56 7.87 22.80
N ALA A 11 -8.84 8.43 23.79
CA ALA A 11 -7.45 8.83 23.60
C ALA A 11 -6.56 7.62 23.26
N HIS A 12 -6.82 6.47 23.90
CA HIS A 12 -6.15 5.21 23.63
C HIS A 12 -6.46 4.69 22.23
N ARG A 13 -7.74 4.63 21.83
CA ARG A 13 -8.16 4.24 20.47
C ARG A 13 -7.47 5.07 19.39
N HIS A 14 -7.45 6.40 19.56
CA HIS A 14 -6.76 7.28 18.62
C HIS A 14 -5.25 7.11 18.61
N ALA A 15 -4.62 6.68 19.70
CA ALA A 15 -3.19 6.36 19.71
C ALA A 15 -2.90 5.09 18.90
N ILE A 16 -3.75 4.08 19.00
CA ILE A 16 -3.65 2.83 18.23
C ILE A 16 -3.81 3.11 16.73
N GLU A 17 -4.89 3.80 16.35
CA GLU A 17 -5.17 4.13 14.94
C GLU A 17 -3.98 4.86 14.30
N ARG A 18 -3.39 5.82 15.02
CA ARG A 18 -2.19 6.55 14.56
C ARG A 18 -0.99 5.63 14.38
N GLY A 19 -0.82 4.66 15.28
CA GLY A 19 0.21 3.65 15.17
C GLY A 19 0.04 2.78 13.94
N GLU A 20 -1.18 2.29 13.68
CA GLU A 20 -1.51 1.49 12.52
C GLU A 20 -1.25 2.22 11.20
N ASP A 21 -1.65 3.50 11.11
CA ASP A 21 -1.43 4.33 9.93
C ASP A 21 0.07 4.50 9.62
N VAL A 22 0.90 4.74 10.66
CA VAL A 22 2.37 4.83 10.50
C VAL A 22 2.94 3.50 10.01
N VAL A 23 2.56 2.39 10.62
CA VAL A 23 3.05 1.07 10.22
C VAL A 23 2.66 0.75 8.79
N TYR A 24 1.42 1.03 8.40
CA TYR A 24 0.95 0.76 7.05
C TYR A 24 1.75 1.55 6.02
N VAL A 25 1.93 2.85 6.24
CA VAL A 25 2.68 3.72 5.33
C VAL A 25 4.13 3.27 5.21
N LEU A 26 4.79 2.89 6.31
CA LEU A 26 6.17 2.40 6.28
C LEU A 26 6.29 1.03 5.60
N ASN A 27 5.35 0.12 5.85
CA ASN A 27 5.28 -1.16 5.15
C ASN A 27 5.09 -0.97 3.64
N HIS A 28 4.26 -0.01 3.24
CA HIS A 28 4.04 0.31 1.84
C HIS A 28 5.31 0.88 1.19
N ALA A 29 5.95 1.88 1.82
CA ALA A 29 7.21 2.44 1.33
C ALA A 29 8.30 1.36 1.18
N THR A 30 8.35 0.43 2.13
CA THR A 30 9.25 -0.72 2.11
C THR A 30 8.94 -1.70 0.98
N ALA A 31 7.67 -2.02 0.77
CA ALA A 31 7.23 -2.91 -0.30
C ALA A 31 7.56 -2.32 -1.68
N CYS A 32 7.29 -1.03 -1.87
CA CYS A 32 7.64 -0.31 -3.10
C CYS A 32 9.16 -0.26 -3.31
N THR A 33 9.91 0.08 -2.27
CA THR A 33 11.39 0.03 -2.28
C THR A 33 11.91 -1.33 -2.72
N PHE A 34 11.40 -2.41 -2.13
CA PHE A 34 11.81 -3.77 -2.48
C PHE A 34 11.44 -4.11 -3.94
N LEU A 35 10.23 -3.75 -4.37
CA LEU A 35 9.77 -3.97 -5.74
C LEU A 35 10.63 -3.19 -6.76
N ASP A 36 11.04 -1.97 -6.46
CA ASP A 36 11.90 -1.17 -7.34
C ASP A 36 13.30 -1.78 -7.47
N PHE A 37 13.88 -2.22 -6.35
CA PHE A 37 15.14 -2.97 -6.37
C PHE A 37 15.01 -4.28 -7.14
N PHE A 38 13.93 -5.03 -6.89
CA PHE A 38 13.68 -6.30 -7.55
C PHE A 38 13.45 -6.13 -9.05
N ASN A 39 12.66 -5.15 -9.47
CA ASN A 39 12.41 -4.82 -10.87
C ASN A 39 13.72 -4.41 -11.56
N THR A 40 14.54 -3.58 -10.92
CA THR A 40 15.86 -3.20 -11.44
C THR A 40 16.76 -4.42 -11.61
N PHE A 41 16.77 -5.33 -10.62
CA PHE A 41 17.54 -6.56 -10.67
C PHE A 41 17.06 -7.51 -11.77
N VAL A 42 15.74 -7.73 -11.87
CA VAL A 42 15.12 -8.54 -12.91
C VAL A 42 15.41 -7.95 -14.28
N GLU A 43 15.25 -6.65 -14.47
CA GLU A 43 15.56 -5.99 -15.74
C GLU A 43 17.03 -6.18 -16.12
N TYR A 44 17.95 -5.97 -15.18
CA TYR A 44 19.37 -6.20 -15.39
C TYR A 44 19.67 -7.66 -15.76
N ALA A 45 19.11 -8.63 -15.02
CA ALA A 45 19.29 -10.05 -15.28
C ALA A 45 18.71 -10.44 -16.64
N THR A 46 17.50 -9.98 -16.96
CA THR A 46 16.82 -10.23 -18.25
C THR A 46 17.64 -9.68 -19.41
N LYS A 47 18.15 -8.45 -19.30
CA LYS A 47 19.04 -7.85 -20.30
C LYS A 47 20.34 -8.63 -20.46
N ARG A 48 20.92 -9.10 -19.35
CA ARG A 48 22.20 -9.83 -19.34
C ARG A 48 22.08 -11.25 -19.91
N PHE A 49 21.00 -11.96 -19.62
CA PHE A 49 20.85 -13.37 -19.99
C PHE A 49 20.02 -13.60 -21.26
N LEU A 50 19.00 -12.77 -21.52
CA LEU A 50 18.09 -12.92 -22.66
C LEU A 50 18.35 -11.89 -23.77
N GLY A 51 19.27 -10.95 -23.55
CA GLY A 51 19.61 -9.88 -24.49
C GLY A 51 18.61 -8.73 -24.45
N ALA A 52 19.05 -7.54 -24.89
CA ALA A 52 18.30 -6.28 -24.78
C ALA A 52 16.95 -6.27 -25.53
N LYS A 53 16.71 -7.21 -26.45
CA LYS A 53 15.45 -7.30 -27.22
C LYS A 53 14.28 -7.88 -26.42
N LEU A 54 14.53 -8.57 -25.31
CA LEU A 54 13.51 -9.24 -24.50
C LEU A 54 13.30 -8.60 -23.12
N SER A 55 13.96 -7.47 -22.83
CA SER A 55 13.78 -6.81 -21.53
C SER A 55 12.47 -6.05 -21.47
N ILE A 56 11.79 -6.14 -20.31
CA ILE A 56 10.52 -5.48 -19.97
C ILE A 56 10.54 -3.96 -20.22
N SER A 57 11.72 -3.34 -20.22
CA SER A 57 11.92 -1.93 -20.56
C SER A 57 12.01 -1.66 -22.08
N HIS A 58 11.38 -2.46 -22.95
CA HIS A 58 11.27 -2.09 -24.36
C HIS A 58 10.37 -0.85 -24.41
N CYS A 59 11.01 0.30 -24.55
CA CYS A 59 10.41 1.61 -24.37
C CYS A 59 9.10 1.73 -25.16
N ALA A 60 8.00 2.17 -24.52
CA ALA A 60 6.76 2.48 -25.22
C ALA A 60 6.94 3.50 -26.37
N ALA A 61 8.02 4.31 -26.32
CA ALA A 61 8.41 5.19 -27.42
C ALA A 61 8.96 4.45 -28.66
N CYS A 62 9.46 3.22 -28.52
CA CYS A 62 9.86 2.37 -29.65
C CYS A 62 8.64 1.87 -30.44
N GLU A 63 7.50 1.65 -29.79
CA GLU A 63 6.24 1.29 -30.47
C GLU A 63 5.58 2.50 -31.15
N ALA A 64 5.84 3.72 -30.66
CA ALA A 64 5.32 4.97 -31.22
C ALA A 64 6.04 5.47 -32.48
N GLY A 65 7.00 4.69 -33.04
CA GLY A 65 7.69 5.03 -34.29
C GLY A 65 8.69 6.19 -34.20
N VAL A 66 9.11 6.58 -33.00
CA VAL A 66 10.15 7.61 -32.81
C VAL A 66 11.52 6.98 -33.08
N GLU A 67 12.17 7.37 -34.19
CA GLU A 67 13.48 6.84 -34.59
C GLU A 67 14.58 7.14 -33.55
N HIS A 68 14.86 6.17 -32.67
CA HIS A 68 16.03 6.17 -31.77
C HIS A 68 17.07 5.10 -32.14
N GLY A 69 17.07 4.63 -33.40
CA GLY A 69 17.94 3.54 -33.89
C GLY A 69 19.45 3.76 -33.66
N SER A 70 19.89 5.01 -33.47
CA SER A 70 21.30 5.34 -33.20
C SER A 70 21.68 5.40 -31.71
N VAL A 71 20.70 5.44 -30.79
CA VAL A 71 20.94 5.58 -29.34
C VAL A 71 21.12 4.21 -28.68
N HIS A 72 20.35 3.21 -29.09
CA HIS A 72 20.40 1.87 -28.48
C HIS A 72 21.46 0.94 -29.10
N ALA A 73 21.77 1.07 -30.39
CA ALA A 73 22.77 0.20 -31.05
C ALA A 73 24.23 0.53 -30.67
N LYS A 74 24.50 1.75 -30.17
CA LYS A 74 25.85 2.18 -29.73
C LYS A 74 26.09 2.04 -28.21
N GLN A 75 25.16 1.45 -27.46
CA GLN A 75 25.15 1.47 -25.99
C GLN A 75 25.86 0.29 -25.29
N LEU A 76 26.51 -0.63 -26.02
CA LEU A 76 27.10 -1.87 -25.47
C LEU A 76 28.65 -1.90 -25.41
N ASN A 77 29.32 -0.74 -25.27
CA ASN A 77 30.76 -0.67 -24.96
C ASN A 77 30.99 -0.34 -23.47
N GLY A 78 31.93 -1.04 -22.83
CA GLY A 78 32.10 -1.13 -21.37
C GLY A 78 32.28 0.17 -20.56
N GLU A 79 32.59 1.30 -21.18
CA GLU A 79 32.63 2.60 -20.50
C GLU A 79 31.24 3.17 -20.17
N LYS A 80 30.20 2.81 -20.94
CA LYS A 80 28.83 3.28 -20.68
C LYS A 80 27.99 2.38 -19.77
N ILE A 81 28.48 1.19 -19.41
CA ILE A 81 27.88 0.39 -18.32
C ILE A 81 28.03 1.13 -16.98
N LYS A 82 29.12 1.90 -16.80
CA LYS A 82 29.30 2.79 -15.64
C LYS A 82 28.35 3.99 -15.66
N ALA A 83 28.10 4.59 -16.83
CA ALA A 83 27.12 5.67 -17.00
C ALA A 83 25.68 5.15 -16.77
N PHE A 84 25.33 3.98 -17.32
CA PHE A 84 24.05 3.32 -17.09
C PHE A 84 23.84 2.93 -15.62
N GLY A 85 24.89 2.44 -14.94
CA GLY A 85 24.84 2.18 -13.50
C GLY A 85 24.74 3.45 -12.65
N TRP A 86 25.31 4.57 -13.11
CA TRP A 86 25.19 5.88 -12.47
C TRP A 86 23.78 6.46 -12.62
N ASP A 87 23.19 6.37 -13.82
CA ASP A 87 21.84 6.84 -14.10
C ASP A 87 20.77 5.99 -13.39
N ILE A 88 20.94 4.65 -13.38
CA ILE A 88 20.09 3.75 -12.57
C ILE A 88 20.27 4.03 -11.08
N GLY A 89 21.52 4.15 -10.61
CA GLY A 89 21.79 4.40 -9.18
C GLY A 89 21.14 5.70 -8.72
N ARG A 90 21.19 6.74 -9.56
CA ARG A 90 20.54 8.01 -9.29
C ARG A 90 19.02 7.92 -9.30
N TRP A 91 18.43 7.22 -10.27
CA TRP A 91 16.99 6.97 -10.30
C TRP A 91 16.54 6.24 -9.04
N VAL A 92 17.20 5.12 -8.70
CA VAL A 92 16.91 4.34 -7.49
C VAL A 92 17.04 5.20 -6.24
N VAL A 93 18.08 6.03 -6.10
CA VAL A 93 18.21 6.93 -4.95
C VAL A 93 17.05 7.94 -4.89
N CYS A 94 16.62 8.51 -6.02
CA CYS A 94 15.50 9.44 -6.05
C CYS A 94 14.16 8.76 -5.73
N GLU A 95 13.96 7.54 -6.22
CA GLU A 95 12.82 6.68 -5.89
C GLU A 95 12.77 6.41 -4.40
N GLN A 96 13.90 5.99 -3.79
CA GLN A 96 14.00 5.79 -2.35
C GLN A 96 13.66 7.06 -1.57
N ILE A 97 14.24 8.20 -1.95
CA ILE A 97 13.92 9.48 -1.31
C ILE A 97 12.42 9.77 -1.44
N GLY A 98 11.84 9.57 -2.62
CA GLY A 98 10.41 9.74 -2.86
C GLY A 98 9.56 8.86 -1.97
N ASP A 99 9.84 7.56 -1.92
CA ASP A 99 9.07 6.57 -1.17
C ASP A 99 9.07 6.83 0.33
N TRP A 100 10.25 7.10 0.89
CA TRP A 100 10.37 7.39 2.32
C TRP A 100 9.84 8.77 2.67
N MET A 101 10.14 9.80 1.87
CA MET A 101 9.66 11.15 2.17
C MET A 101 8.18 11.33 1.87
N GLY A 102 7.59 10.53 0.98
CA GLY A 102 6.15 10.53 0.68
C GLY A 102 5.29 10.06 1.87
N ALA A 103 5.88 9.31 2.80
CA ALA A 103 5.22 8.91 4.04
C ALA A 103 4.81 10.11 4.91
N ILE A 104 5.70 11.09 5.05
CA ILE A 104 5.51 12.25 5.93
C ILE A 104 4.28 13.08 5.55
N PRO A 105 4.16 13.61 4.31
CA PRO A 105 3.00 14.40 3.92
C PRO A 105 1.72 13.57 3.87
N THR A 106 1.80 12.26 3.65
CA THR A 106 0.65 11.36 3.73
C THR A 106 0.09 11.28 5.14
N LEU A 107 0.95 11.02 6.13
CA LEU A 107 0.58 11.01 7.55
C LEU A 107 0.06 12.37 8.02
N LEU A 108 0.67 13.46 7.52
CA LEU A 108 0.18 14.83 7.80
C LEU A 108 -1.20 15.07 7.18
N MET A 109 -1.46 14.64 5.95
CA MET A 109 -2.77 14.78 5.31
C MET A 109 -3.85 13.96 6.00
N GLN A 110 -3.52 12.75 6.45
CA GLN A 110 -4.43 11.94 7.27
C GLN A 110 -4.84 12.67 8.54
N ARG A 111 -3.87 13.29 9.20
CA ARG A 111 -4.11 13.98 10.46
C ARG A 111 -4.86 15.30 10.30
N HIS A 112 -4.49 16.10 9.32
CA HIS A 112 -4.94 17.48 9.21
C HIS A 112 -6.08 17.69 8.21
N THR A 113 -6.26 16.75 7.28
CA THR A 113 -7.27 16.84 6.23
C THR A 113 -8.02 15.51 6.04
N PRO A 114 -8.64 14.94 7.09
CA PRO A 114 -9.33 13.65 7.01
C PRO A 114 -10.43 13.65 5.95
N MET A 115 -11.16 14.76 5.76
CA MET A 115 -12.17 14.87 4.69
C MET A 115 -11.60 14.64 3.28
N ILE A 116 -10.36 15.05 3.02
CA ILE A 116 -9.71 14.81 1.73
C ILE A 116 -9.38 13.33 1.59
N MET A 117 -8.84 12.70 2.65
CA MET A 117 -8.56 11.26 2.66
C MET A 117 -9.83 10.44 2.45
N ASP A 118 -10.93 10.82 3.09
CA ASP A 118 -12.22 10.16 2.96
C ASP A 118 -12.76 10.30 1.52
N GLY A 119 -12.65 11.48 0.92
CA GLY A 119 -13.04 11.69 -0.47
C GLY A 119 -12.22 10.84 -1.45
N ILE A 120 -10.90 10.74 -1.23
CA ILE A 120 -10.03 9.85 -2.01
C ILE A 120 -10.44 8.40 -1.77
N GLY A 121 -10.68 8.00 -0.52
CA GLY A 121 -11.11 6.66 -0.16
C GLY A 121 -12.42 6.26 -0.83
N GLN A 122 -13.40 7.16 -0.91
CA GLN A 122 -14.65 6.93 -1.63
C GLN A 122 -14.42 6.74 -3.13
N ALA A 123 -13.60 7.61 -3.75
CA ALA A 123 -13.25 7.47 -5.16
C ALA A 123 -12.53 6.13 -5.43
N CYS A 124 -11.59 5.75 -4.56
CA CYS A 124 -10.92 4.46 -4.65
C CYS A 124 -11.88 3.29 -4.46
N THR A 125 -12.78 3.37 -3.49
CA THR A 125 -13.81 2.35 -3.26
C THR A 125 -14.65 2.11 -4.51
N TYR A 126 -14.99 3.17 -5.25
CA TYR A 126 -15.72 3.03 -6.50
C TYR A 126 -14.92 2.29 -7.59
N VAL A 127 -13.60 2.48 -7.64
CA VAL A 127 -12.74 1.91 -8.69
C VAL A 127 -12.29 0.47 -8.36
N VAL A 128 -11.93 0.21 -7.10
CA VAL A 128 -11.32 -1.06 -6.69
C VAL A 128 -12.11 -1.81 -5.61
N GLY A 129 -13.24 -1.27 -5.13
CA GLY A 129 -14.04 -1.84 -4.05
C GLY A 129 -14.40 -3.30 -4.29
N ASP A 130 -14.97 -3.62 -5.45
CA ASP A 130 -15.38 -4.98 -5.78
C ASP A 130 -14.22 -5.99 -5.76
N LEU A 131 -13.03 -5.58 -6.22
CA LEU A 131 -11.83 -6.41 -6.20
C LEU A 131 -11.41 -6.71 -4.75
N PHE A 132 -11.40 -5.70 -3.90
CA PHE A 132 -11.08 -5.85 -2.48
C PHE A 132 -12.13 -6.66 -1.73
N TYR A 133 -13.41 -6.48 -2.06
CA TYR A 133 -14.50 -7.24 -1.46
C TYR A 133 -14.39 -8.72 -1.80
N ALA A 134 -14.11 -9.05 -3.07
CA ALA A 134 -13.87 -10.43 -3.50
C ALA A 134 -12.65 -11.06 -2.81
N GLY A 135 -11.56 -10.30 -2.67
CA GLY A 135 -10.36 -10.73 -1.92
C GLY A 135 -10.67 -11.00 -0.44
N ALA A 136 -11.39 -10.08 0.21
CA ALA A 136 -11.81 -10.21 1.60
C ALA A 136 -12.74 -11.42 1.80
N GLN A 137 -13.65 -11.68 0.86
CA GLN A 137 -14.54 -12.85 0.89
C GLN A 137 -13.74 -14.15 0.84
N LYS A 138 -12.83 -14.27 -0.12
CA LYS A 138 -11.98 -15.46 -0.29
C LYS A 138 -11.18 -15.74 0.98
N ASP A 139 -10.61 -14.70 1.57
CA ASP A 139 -9.81 -14.82 2.77
C ASP A 139 -10.65 -15.23 3.99
N ALA A 140 -11.80 -14.58 4.19
CA ALA A 140 -12.72 -14.90 5.28
C ALA A 140 -13.28 -16.33 5.18
N THR A 141 -13.65 -16.78 3.97
CA THR A 141 -14.10 -18.16 3.73
C THR A 141 -12.99 -19.16 4.04
N THR A 142 -11.77 -18.91 3.57
CA THR A 142 -10.60 -19.77 3.86
C THR A 142 -10.33 -19.86 5.36
N TRP A 143 -10.46 -18.74 6.08
CA TRP A 143 -10.35 -18.72 7.54
C TRP A 143 -11.49 -19.50 8.21
N GLY A 144 -12.73 -19.35 7.74
CA GLY A 144 -13.90 -20.06 8.25
C GLY A 144 -13.74 -21.57 8.13
N GLU A 145 -13.30 -22.06 6.97
CA GLU A 145 -13.02 -23.48 6.71
C GLU A 145 -11.97 -24.03 7.68
N LYS A 146 -10.89 -23.27 7.94
CA LYS A 146 -9.84 -23.65 8.89
C LYS A 146 -10.34 -23.75 10.34
N HIS A 147 -11.41 -23.04 10.70
CA HIS A 147 -11.97 -22.99 12.05
C HIS A 147 -13.29 -23.77 12.19
N GLY A 148 -13.75 -24.44 11.13
CA GLY A 148 -14.99 -25.21 11.15
C GLY A 148 -16.27 -24.37 11.13
N PHE A 149 -16.20 -23.10 10.69
CA PHE A 149 -17.37 -22.26 10.49
C PHE A 149 -18.01 -22.51 9.12
N ALA A 150 -19.33 -22.44 9.06
CA ALA A 150 -20.05 -22.45 7.79
C ALA A 150 -19.70 -21.20 6.96
N GLN A 151 -19.62 -21.33 5.63
CA GLN A 151 -19.22 -20.22 4.77
C GLN A 151 -20.18 -19.01 4.82
N ASP A 152 -21.45 -19.26 5.15
CA ASP A 152 -22.50 -18.26 5.29
C ASP A 152 -22.74 -17.82 6.74
N SER A 153 -21.93 -18.31 7.69
CA SER A 153 -21.99 -17.94 9.10
C SER A 153 -21.75 -16.45 9.31
N GLU A 154 -22.31 -15.94 10.42
CA GLU A 154 -22.17 -14.53 10.77
C GLU A 154 -20.71 -14.18 11.10
N GLU A 155 -19.97 -15.14 11.64
CA GLU A 155 -18.54 -15.06 11.93
C GLU A 155 -17.72 -14.81 10.64
N VAL A 156 -17.98 -15.57 9.57
CA VAL A 156 -17.28 -15.41 8.29
C VAL A 156 -17.65 -14.08 7.63
N LYS A 157 -18.92 -13.67 7.68
CA LYS A 157 -19.37 -12.38 7.12
C LYS A 157 -18.78 -11.19 7.86
N ASN A 158 -18.73 -11.24 9.19
CA ASN A 158 -18.11 -10.19 9.99
C ASN A 158 -16.62 -10.08 9.69
N ARG A 159 -15.91 -11.21 9.65
CA ARG A 159 -14.50 -11.29 9.25
C ARG A 159 -14.27 -10.67 7.88
N GLN A 160 -15.09 -11.01 6.88
CA GLN A 160 -15.02 -10.43 5.54
C GLN A 160 -15.16 -8.91 5.58
N ARG A 161 -16.17 -8.41 6.30
CA ARG A 161 -16.46 -6.98 6.40
C ARG A 161 -15.32 -6.21 7.06
N GLU A 162 -14.70 -6.80 8.09
CA GLU A 162 -13.55 -6.23 8.79
C GLU A 162 -12.32 -6.15 7.88
N ILE A 163 -11.99 -7.24 7.17
CA ILE A 163 -10.88 -7.26 6.20
C ILE A 163 -11.13 -6.20 5.13
N TYR A 164 -12.34 -6.18 4.53
CA TYR A 164 -12.68 -5.20 3.50
C TYR A 164 -12.56 -3.75 3.99
N THR A 165 -13.13 -3.45 5.15
CA THR A 165 -13.08 -2.09 5.73
C THR A 165 -11.65 -1.68 6.04
N HIS A 166 -10.85 -2.59 6.60
CA HIS A 166 -9.44 -2.37 6.85
C HIS A 166 -8.70 -2.08 5.54
N GLU A 167 -8.81 -2.93 4.52
CA GLU A 167 -8.12 -2.75 3.26
C GLU A 167 -8.49 -1.43 2.57
N ILE A 168 -9.78 -1.13 2.44
CA ILE A 168 -10.27 0.09 1.77
C ILE A 168 -9.81 1.37 2.47
N LYS A 169 -9.82 1.40 3.82
CA LYS A 169 -9.30 2.53 4.59
C LYS A 169 -7.86 2.86 4.18
N HIS A 170 -7.05 1.83 3.93
CA HIS A 170 -5.65 2.00 3.60
C HIS A 170 -5.37 2.27 2.11
N VAL A 171 -6.31 1.99 1.19
CA VAL A 171 -6.15 2.33 -0.23
C VAL A 171 -5.97 3.84 -0.43
N ALA A 172 -6.74 4.67 0.28
CA ALA A 172 -6.59 6.12 0.22
C ALA A 172 -5.17 6.56 0.64
N GLN A 173 -4.63 5.92 1.67
CA GLN A 173 -3.27 6.17 2.15
C GLN A 173 -2.24 5.83 1.10
N ALA A 174 -2.36 4.65 0.48
CA ALA A 174 -1.49 4.23 -0.61
C ALA A 174 -1.54 5.21 -1.79
N VAL A 175 -2.71 5.69 -2.18
CA VAL A 175 -2.87 6.65 -3.29
C VAL A 175 -2.22 8.00 -2.98
N VAL A 176 -2.45 8.55 -1.78
CA VAL A 176 -1.85 9.83 -1.38
C VAL A 176 -0.34 9.72 -1.26
N TRP A 177 0.14 8.63 -0.67
CA TRP A 177 1.57 8.31 -0.60
C TRP A 177 2.18 8.22 -1.99
N THR A 178 1.51 7.53 -2.91
CA THR A 178 1.95 7.36 -4.29
C THR A 178 2.10 8.70 -5.01
N GLY A 179 1.13 9.60 -4.81
CA GLY A 179 1.18 10.97 -5.33
C GLY A 179 2.37 11.77 -4.79
N TRP A 180 2.60 11.74 -3.49
CA TRP A 180 3.73 12.44 -2.86
C TRP A 180 5.09 11.83 -3.23
N SER A 181 5.23 10.49 -3.21
CA SER A 181 6.45 9.81 -3.65
C SER A 181 6.80 10.20 -5.08
N THR A 182 5.81 10.23 -5.97
CA THR A 182 6.01 10.68 -7.36
C THR A 182 6.50 12.12 -7.44
N ALA A 183 5.82 13.05 -6.75
CA ALA A 183 6.21 14.46 -6.78
C ALA A 183 7.63 14.68 -6.25
N ILE A 184 7.99 14.01 -5.15
CA ILE A 184 9.31 14.12 -4.52
C ILE A 184 10.39 13.45 -5.38
N THR A 185 10.10 12.29 -5.98
CA THR A 185 11.02 11.63 -6.92
C THR A 185 11.34 12.55 -8.10
N LEU A 186 10.31 13.10 -8.75
CA LEU A 186 10.48 14.00 -9.89
C LEU A 186 11.22 15.29 -9.50
N GLY A 187 10.90 15.85 -8.33
CA GLY A 187 11.62 17.01 -7.77
C GLY A 187 13.10 16.70 -7.51
N SER A 188 13.40 15.54 -6.94
CA SER A 188 14.77 15.09 -6.64
C SER A 188 15.59 14.89 -7.91
N LEU A 189 15.00 14.27 -8.94
CA LEU A 189 15.62 14.12 -10.25
C LEU A 189 15.97 15.49 -10.85
N ARG A 190 15.07 16.47 -10.74
CA ARG A 190 15.34 17.84 -11.20
C ARG A 190 16.46 18.52 -10.42
N LEU A 191 16.47 18.40 -9.10
CA LEU A 191 17.53 18.98 -8.24
C LEU A 191 18.90 18.41 -8.57
N LEU A 192 18.98 17.12 -8.91
CA LEU A 192 20.22 16.49 -9.32
C LEU A 192 20.60 16.79 -10.79
N LYS A 193 19.85 17.67 -11.48
CA LYS A 193 20.03 18.07 -12.89
C LYS A 193 19.79 16.95 -13.89
N ASP A 194 18.63 16.30 -13.80
CA ASP A 194 18.22 15.31 -14.80
C ASP A 194 17.66 16.10 -15.98
N GLU A 195 18.27 15.91 -17.15
CA GLU A 195 17.86 16.57 -18.39
C GLU A 195 16.65 15.88 -19.03
N THR A 196 16.27 14.69 -18.55
CA THR A 196 15.12 13.94 -19.05
C THR A 196 13.83 14.79 -18.95
N PRO A 197 13.00 14.85 -20.00
CA PRO A 197 11.74 15.60 -19.96
C PRO A 197 10.82 15.11 -18.83
N ILE A 198 10.15 16.04 -18.13
CA ILE A 198 9.37 15.70 -16.93
C ILE A 198 8.24 14.72 -17.25
N MET A 199 7.67 14.84 -18.45
CA MET A 199 6.61 13.96 -18.93
C MET A 199 7.09 12.52 -19.14
N VAL A 200 8.35 12.32 -19.52
CA VAL A 200 8.92 10.97 -19.68
C VAL A 200 9.12 10.34 -18.31
N ASN A 201 9.70 11.06 -17.36
CA ASN A 201 9.87 10.57 -15.99
C ASN A 201 8.51 10.32 -15.30
N ALA A 202 7.53 11.19 -15.53
CA ALA A 202 6.17 11.02 -15.02
C ALA A 202 5.50 9.77 -15.62
N ALA A 203 5.60 9.55 -16.94
CA ALA A 203 5.06 8.37 -17.59
C ALA A 203 5.72 7.07 -17.09
N ALA A 204 7.05 7.08 -16.93
CA ALA A 204 7.79 5.95 -16.37
C ALA A 204 7.34 5.63 -14.94
N LYS A 205 7.15 6.65 -14.10
CA LYS A 205 6.63 6.48 -12.74
C LYS A 205 5.19 5.94 -12.76
N VAL A 206 4.31 6.46 -13.62
CA VAL A 206 2.94 5.94 -13.75
C VAL A 206 2.92 4.47 -14.17
N ALA A 207 3.78 4.06 -15.10
CA ALA A 207 3.91 2.66 -15.47
C ALA A 207 4.43 1.79 -14.31
N GLY A 208 5.44 2.25 -13.58
CA GLY A 208 5.97 1.58 -12.38
C GLY A 208 4.90 1.45 -11.29
N MET A 209 4.16 2.52 -11.00
CA MET A 209 3.05 2.54 -10.06
C MET A 209 1.95 1.54 -10.45
N ALA A 210 1.59 1.46 -11.73
CA ALA A 210 0.61 0.47 -12.19
C ALA A 210 1.11 -0.96 -11.98
N THR A 211 2.39 -1.23 -12.22
CA THR A 211 2.99 -2.55 -11.99
C THR A 211 3.03 -2.89 -10.50
N SER A 212 3.46 -1.97 -9.65
CA SER A 212 3.46 -2.16 -8.19
C SER A 212 2.04 -2.33 -7.66
N LEU A 213 1.07 -1.55 -8.15
CA LEU A 213 -0.34 -1.68 -7.80
C LEU A 213 -0.87 -3.06 -8.19
N ILE A 214 -0.65 -3.51 -9.43
CA ILE A 214 -1.08 -4.85 -9.88
C ILE A 214 -0.37 -5.93 -9.06
N GLY A 215 0.91 -5.76 -8.74
CA GLY A 215 1.67 -6.69 -7.91
C GLY A 215 1.11 -6.78 -6.49
N VAL A 216 0.89 -5.64 -5.82
CA VAL A 216 0.40 -5.58 -4.44
C VAL A 216 -1.07 -5.99 -4.37
N LEU A 217 -1.94 -5.40 -5.19
CA LEU A 217 -3.37 -5.74 -5.25
C LEU A 217 -3.58 -7.19 -5.71
N GLY A 218 -2.84 -7.62 -6.73
CA GLY A 218 -2.89 -8.99 -7.23
C GLY A 218 -2.44 -9.96 -6.16
N THR A 219 -1.33 -9.68 -5.45
CA THR A 219 -0.90 -10.56 -4.34
C THR A 219 -1.94 -10.62 -3.24
N ARG A 220 -2.53 -9.48 -2.83
CA ARG A 220 -3.58 -9.44 -1.81
C ARG A 220 -4.85 -10.17 -2.24
N ALA A 221 -5.27 -10.05 -3.50
CA ALA A 221 -6.46 -10.70 -4.04
C ALA A 221 -6.27 -12.21 -4.25
N PHE A 222 -5.11 -12.62 -4.79
CA PHE A 222 -4.88 -14.02 -5.18
C PHE A 222 -4.22 -14.86 -4.08
N ASN A 223 -3.33 -14.26 -3.29
CA ASN A 223 -2.57 -14.91 -2.21
C ASN A 223 -2.53 -14.03 -0.93
N PRO A 224 -3.67 -13.86 -0.24
CA PRO A 224 -3.77 -13.02 0.96
C PRO A 224 -2.85 -13.50 2.10
N GLU A 225 -2.52 -14.79 2.15
CA GLU A 225 -1.58 -15.32 3.14
C GLU A 225 -0.16 -14.83 2.90
N ALA A 226 0.33 -14.84 1.66
CA ALA A 226 1.63 -14.27 1.32
C ALA A 226 1.67 -12.77 1.61
N ALA A 227 0.62 -12.02 1.28
CA ALA A 227 0.52 -10.60 1.59
C ALA A 227 0.59 -10.34 3.11
N ARG A 228 -0.13 -11.11 3.93
CA ARG A 228 -0.05 -11.00 5.40
C ARG A 228 1.32 -11.37 5.96
N ASN A 229 1.94 -12.40 5.40
CA ASN A 229 3.29 -12.81 5.81
C ASN A 229 4.30 -11.70 5.53
N TRP A 230 4.19 -11.06 4.36
CA TRP A 230 4.97 -9.88 4.02
C TRP A 230 4.67 -8.71 4.98
N ASP A 231 3.41 -8.38 5.24
CA ASP A 231 3.03 -7.28 6.14
C ASP A 231 3.52 -7.52 7.57
N ARG A 232 3.54 -8.78 8.03
CA ARG A 232 4.12 -9.19 9.32
C ARG A 232 5.61 -9.03 9.34
N TRP A 233 6.31 -9.61 8.37
CA TRP A 233 7.75 -9.50 8.29
C TRP A 233 8.20 -8.03 8.20
N GLY A 234 7.57 -7.25 7.32
CA GLY A 234 7.84 -5.83 7.13
C GLY A 234 7.55 -5.02 8.40
N SER A 235 6.46 -5.33 9.10
CA SER A 235 6.13 -4.65 10.36
C SER A 235 7.22 -4.88 11.41
N GLU A 236 7.58 -6.14 11.65
CA GLU A 236 8.55 -6.54 12.68
C GLU A 236 9.99 -6.09 12.36
N HIS A 237 10.41 -6.18 11.10
CA HIS A 237 11.82 -6.00 10.74
C HIS A 237 12.12 -4.61 10.18
N ILE A 238 11.11 -3.85 9.76
CA ILE A 238 11.31 -2.59 9.05
C ILE A 238 10.48 -1.47 9.67
N ALA A 239 9.16 -1.61 9.72
CA ALA A 239 8.30 -0.55 10.25
C ALA A 239 8.58 -0.30 11.73
N GLU A 240 8.76 -1.33 12.56
CA GLU A 240 9.05 -1.17 13.98
C GLU A 240 10.41 -0.48 14.22
N PRO A 241 11.54 -0.95 13.66
CA PRO A 241 12.81 -0.24 13.78
C PRO A 241 12.75 1.19 13.23
N ALA A 242 12.13 1.41 12.07
CA ALA A 242 12.01 2.74 11.47
C ALA A 242 11.14 3.66 12.33
N THR A 243 10.02 3.15 12.87
CA THR A 243 9.15 3.90 13.77
C THR A 243 9.87 4.25 15.06
N ARG A 244 10.67 3.34 15.65
CA ARG A 244 11.49 3.64 16.83
C ARG A 244 12.51 4.75 16.57
N ILE A 245 13.09 4.80 15.37
CA ILE A 245 14.02 5.87 14.98
C ILE A 245 13.26 7.20 14.79
N LEU A 246 12.16 7.18 14.03
CA LEU A 246 11.35 8.36 13.74
C LEU A 246 10.63 8.89 14.99
N SER A 247 10.17 8.03 15.87
CA SER A 247 9.53 8.38 17.14
C SER A 247 10.48 9.15 18.03
N GLY A 248 11.75 8.75 18.09
CA GLY A 248 12.80 9.49 18.78
C GLY A 248 12.97 10.91 18.24
N LEU A 249 12.90 11.10 16.91
CA LEU A 249 12.96 12.42 16.28
C LEU A 249 11.70 13.27 16.55
N LEU A 250 10.56 12.62 16.76
CA LEU A 250 9.25 13.26 17.00
C LEU A 250 8.88 13.39 18.49
N GLY A 251 9.76 12.98 19.40
CA GLY A 251 9.51 13.01 20.85
C GLY A 251 8.48 12.00 21.35
N ILE A 252 8.18 10.96 20.56
CA ILE A 252 7.29 9.86 20.95
C ILE A 252 8.12 8.82 21.74
N LYS A 253 7.65 8.43 22.92
CA LYS A 253 8.32 7.45 23.78
C LYS A 253 8.36 6.06 23.12
N ASN A 254 9.47 5.35 23.27
CA ASN A 254 9.62 3.98 22.74
C ASN A 254 8.56 3.02 23.29
N ASP A 255 8.17 3.15 24.56
CA ASP A 255 7.13 2.32 25.18
C ASP A 255 5.79 2.43 24.44
N THR A 256 5.47 3.63 23.92
CA THR A 256 4.27 3.85 23.10
C THR A 256 4.37 3.09 21.77
N VAL A 257 5.55 3.08 21.16
CA VAL A 257 5.81 2.33 19.93
C VAL A 257 5.68 0.84 20.20
N GLU A 258 6.32 0.32 21.25
CA GLU A 258 6.23 -1.09 21.64
C GLU A 258 4.79 -1.53 21.93
N HIS A 259 4.02 -0.70 22.63
CA HIS A 259 2.61 -0.98 22.89
C HIS A 259 1.79 -1.10 21.60
N VAL A 260 1.98 -0.17 20.66
CA VAL A 260 1.31 -0.18 19.36
C VAL A 260 1.63 -1.46 18.59
N PHE A 261 2.91 -1.83 18.49
CA PHE A 261 3.31 -3.04 17.76
C PHE A 261 2.86 -4.32 18.47
N ALA A 262 2.87 -4.35 19.81
CA ALA A 262 2.33 -5.47 20.58
C ALA A 262 0.82 -5.65 20.37
N GLU A 263 0.05 -4.56 20.39
CA GLU A 263 -1.39 -4.62 20.08
C GLU A 263 -1.65 -5.03 18.63
N GLN A 264 -0.87 -4.52 17.68
CA GLN A 264 -1.00 -4.91 16.28
C GLN A 264 -0.68 -6.39 16.07
N LYS A 265 0.32 -6.92 16.77
CA LYS A 265 0.64 -8.36 16.77
C LYS A 265 -0.52 -9.18 17.32
N ASN A 266 -1.09 -8.79 18.45
CA ASN A 266 -2.27 -9.44 19.03
C ASN A 266 -3.49 -9.38 18.09
N TYR A 267 -3.69 -8.27 17.40
CA TYR A 267 -4.74 -8.14 16.37
C TYR A 267 -4.49 -9.11 15.21
N ARG A 268 -3.26 -9.27 14.74
CA ARG A 268 -2.93 -10.20 13.64
C ARG A 268 -3.02 -11.68 14.04
N GLU A 269 -2.74 -12.01 15.30
CA GLU A 269 -2.68 -13.39 15.81
C GLU A 269 -4.03 -14.02 16.17
N GLY A 270 -5.15 -13.31 16.00
CA GLY A 270 -6.45 -13.92 16.27
C GLY A 270 -6.92 -13.83 17.73
N SER A 271 -6.15 -13.21 18.64
CA SER A 271 -6.46 -13.19 20.07
C SER A 271 -7.47 -12.11 20.52
N ARG A 272 -7.65 -11.00 19.78
CA ARG A 272 -8.69 -9.98 20.06
C ARG A 272 -10.10 -10.39 19.58
N TRP A 273 -10.19 -11.38 18.68
CA TRP A 273 -11.37 -11.65 17.85
C TRP A 273 -12.47 -12.45 18.56
N LEU A 274 -12.19 -12.96 19.77
CA LEU A 274 -13.17 -13.65 20.60
C LEU A 274 -13.89 -12.71 21.58
N HIS A 275 -13.50 -11.44 21.69
CA HIS A 275 -13.93 -10.56 22.79
C HIS A 275 -14.34 -9.14 22.43
N THR A 276 -14.32 -8.71 21.16
CA THR A 276 -14.85 -7.39 20.80
C THR A 276 -16.36 -7.42 20.62
N GLU A 277 -17.06 -6.61 21.42
CA GLU A 277 -18.45 -6.20 21.17
C GLU A 277 -18.61 -5.73 19.72
N LYS A 278 -19.78 -6.00 19.13
CA LYS A 278 -20.11 -5.68 17.73
C LYS A 278 -19.59 -4.29 17.36
N PRO A 279 -18.79 -4.14 16.29
CA PRO A 279 -18.36 -2.82 15.84
C PRO A 279 -19.60 -1.96 15.58
N GLN A 280 -19.63 -0.74 16.13
CA GLN A 280 -20.61 0.27 15.72
C GLN A 280 -20.50 0.42 14.20
N SER A 281 -21.64 0.30 13.51
CA SER A 281 -21.68 0.15 12.06
C SER A 281 -20.92 1.26 11.33
N SER A 282 -19.87 0.87 10.61
CA SER A 282 -19.14 1.77 9.73
C SER A 282 -20.08 2.31 8.65
N TRP A 283 -19.75 3.44 8.04
CA TRP A 283 -20.56 4.02 6.96
C TRP A 283 -20.69 3.09 5.75
N THR A 284 -19.64 2.32 5.43
CA THR A 284 -19.66 1.25 4.41
C THR A 284 -20.65 0.14 4.75
N GLN A 285 -20.80 -0.17 6.04
CA GLN A 285 -21.80 -1.12 6.53
C GLN A 285 -23.21 -0.57 6.35
N ARG A 286 -23.43 0.73 6.58
CA ARG A 286 -24.71 1.38 6.26
C ARG A 286 -25.06 1.32 4.77
N ILE A 287 -24.11 1.56 3.87
CA ILE A 287 -24.37 1.46 2.43
C ILE A 287 -24.71 0.02 2.02
N HIS A 288 -23.96 -0.97 2.50
CA HIS A 288 -24.25 -2.37 2.17
C HIS A 288 -25.57 -2.83 2.79
N ASP A 289 -25.87 -2.42 4.01
CA ASP A 289 -27.14 -2.75 4.68
C ASP A 289 -28.33 -2.05 4.00
N GLU A 290 -28.16 -0.81 3.51
CA GLU A 290 -29.13 -0.07 2.70
C GLU A 290 -29.34 -0.71 1.32
N GLN A 291 -28.28 -1.20 0.68
CA GLN A 291 -28.39 -1.92 -0.60
C GLN A 291 -29.09 -3.28 -0.42
N ALA A 292 -28.74 -4.04 0.62
CA ALA A 292 -29.37 -5.32 0.93
C ALA A 292 -30.85 -5.18 1.29
N THR A 293 -31.21 -4.16 2.06
CA THR A 293 -32.64 -3.84 2.34
C THR A 293 -33.38 -3.37 1.09
N THR A 294 -32.71 -2.61 0.20
CA THR A 294 -33.30 -2.20 -1.08
C THR A 294 -33.58 -3.40 -1.99
N GLU A 295 -32.70 -4.39 -2.07
CA GLU A 295 -32.93 -5.62 -2.83
C GLU A 295 -34.02 -6.49 -2.22
N GLN A 296 -34.08 -6.62 -0.89
CA GLN A 296 -35.17 -7.34 -0.21
C GLN A 296 -36.54 -6.68 -0.46
N SER A 297 -36.60 -5.34 -0.49
CA SER A 297 -37.85 -4.61 -0.76
C SER A 297 -38.32 -4.73 -2.21
N ARG A 298 -37.43 -5.12 -3.14
CA ARG A 298 -37.73 -5.33 -4.56
C ARG A 298 -38.12 -6.76 -4.91
N SER A 299 -38.04 -7.69 -3.97
CA SER A 299 -38.52 -9.05 -4.19
C SER A 299 -40.04 -9.03 -4.26
N PRO A 300 -40.66 -9.32 -5.42
CA PRO A 300 -42.11 -9.24 -5.57
C PRO A 300 -42.78 -10.21 -4.62
N MET A 301 -43.75 -9.73 -3.83
CA MET A 301 -44.67 -10.57 -3.05
C MET A 301 -45.23 -11.66 -3.97
N LYS A 302 -44.80 -12.89 -3.71
CA LYS A 302 -45.44 -14.11 -4.24
C LYS A 302 -46.39 -14.65 -3.18
#